data_AF-A0A4Q9JU33-F1
#
_entry.id   AF-A0A4Q9JU33-F1
#
_cell.length_a   1.000
_cell.length_b   1.000
_cell.length_c   1.000
_cell.angle_alpha   90.00
_cell.angle_beta   90.00
_cell.angle_gamma   90.00
#
_symmetry.space_group_name_H-M   'P 1'
#
loop_
_entity.id
_entity.type
_entity.pdbx_description
1 polymer ?
#
loop_
_entity_poly.entity_id
_entity_poly.type
_entity_poly.pdbx_seq_one_letter_code
_entity_poly.pdbx_strand_id
1 'polypeptide(L)'
;NKQDELLLKAYAKIIKAIKHSNTFKNDCLKEYEELNELYLSLANLISSKKNNQSLNSNSNLNDINEEEINQMLNVLIQRIDKIKTKIENLKNLNFFYDILQATLIQFELNLARIYVLKAKTKEDSFNKSLIWIKEHLEWLKMIYA
;
A
#
# COMPACT_ATOMS: atom_id res chain seq x y z
N ASN A 1 1.40 24.23 -42.38
CA ASN A 1 0.38 23.32 -42.99
C ASN A 1 -0.44 22.69 -41.86
N LYS A 2 -1.72 22.33 -42.06
CA LYS A 2 -2.57 21.58 -41.10
C LYS A 2 -1.88 20.38 -40.44
N GLN A 3 -0.96 19.72 -41.16
CA GLN A 3 -0.12 18.65 -40.62
C GLN A 3 0.79 19.12 -39.47
N ASP A 4 1.44 20.28 -39.60
CA ASP A 4 2.31 20.85 -38.56
C ASP A 4 1.51 21.22 -37.30
N GLU A 5 0.28 21.71 -37.48
CA GLU A 5 -0.63 22.02 -36.38
C GLU A 5 -1.04 20.76 -35.61
N LEU A 6 -1.38 19.68 -36.33
CA LEU A 6 -1.71 18.39 -35.71
C LEU A 6 -0.50 17.81 -34.96
N LEU A 7 0.69 17.93 -35.54
CA LEU A 7 1.94 17.48 -34.93
C LEU A 7 2.22 18.26 -33.63
N LEU A 8 2.07 19.59 -33.64
CA LEU A 8 2.27 20.42 -32.45
C LEU A 8 1.26 20.07 -31.33
N LYS A 9 -0.01 19.82 -31.69
CA LYS A 9 -1.04 19.34 -30.75
C LYS A 9 -0.68 17.99 -30.15
N ALA A 10 -0.12 17.06 -30.93
CA ALA A 10 0.33 15.78 -30.43
C ALA A 10 1.49 15.93 -29.43
N TYR A 11 2.52 16.74 -29.76
CA TYR A 11 3.62 17.04 -28.85
C TYR A 11 3.15 17.66 -27.54
N ALA A 12 2.24 18.64 -27.59
CA ALA A 12 1.69 19.27 -26.40
C ALA A 12 0.97 18.26 -25.48
N LYS A 13 0.21 17.32 -26.07
CA LYS A 13 -0.46 16.24 -25.31
C LYS A 13 0.55 15.31 -24.64
N ILE A 14 1.60 14.90 -25.35
CA ILE A 14 2.65 14.03 -24.83
C ILE A 14 3.38 14.71 -23.67
N ILE A 15 3.79 15.97 -23.82
CA ILE A 15 4.47 16.73 -22.76
C ILE A 15 3.58 16.85 -21.52
N LYS A 16 2.28 17.12 -21.71
CA LYS A 16 1.31 17.18 -20.60
C LYS A 16 1.18 15.84 -19.90
N ALA A 17 1.09 14.74 -20.65
CA ALA A 17 1.01 13.39 -20.10
C ALA A 17 2.26 13.02 -19.28
N ILE A 18 3.47 13.31 -19.80
CA ILE A 18 4.73 13.10 -19.08
C ILE A 18 4.75 13.90 -17.78
N LYS A 19 4.37 15.18 -17.81
CA LYS A 19 4.32 16.02 -16.61
C LYS A 19 3.38 15.44 -15.56
N HIS A 20 2.16 15.07 -15.96
CA HIS A 20 1.20 14.45 -15.05
C HIS A 20 1.71 13.11 -14.50
N SER A 21 2.38 12.29 -15.33
CA SER A 21 2.93 11.00 -14.90
C SER A 21 4.02 11.18 -13.85
N ASN A 22 4.90 12.17 -14.02
CA ASN A 22 5.94 12.47 -13.05
C ASN A 22 5.35 12.97 -11.72
N THR A 23 4.33 13.83 -11.77
CA THR A 23 3.61 14.27 -10.57
C THR A 23 2.99 13.07 -9.85
N PHE A 24 2.26 12.22 -10.57
CA PHE A 24 1.65 11.02 -10.02
C PHE A 24 2.68 10.07 -9.38
N LYS A 25 3.80 9.80 -10.09
CA LYS A 25 4.89 8.96 -9.58
C LYS A 25 5.44 9.50 -8.26
N ASN A 26 5.70 10.80 -8.18
CA ASN A 26 6.24 11.42 -6.97
C ASN A 26 5.24 11.37 -5.79
N ASP A 27 3.95 11.58 -6.07
CA ASP A 27 2.90 11.48 -5.06
C ASP A 27 2.79 10.03 -4.53
N CYS A 28 2.84 9.03 -5.41
CA CYS A 28 2.84 7.62 -5.03
C CYS A 28 4.09 7.22 -4.25
N LEU A 29 5.27 7.69 -4.66
CA LEU A 29 6.53 7.44 -3.97
C LEU A 29 6.46 7.95 -2.52
N LYS A 30 6.01 9.19 -2.33
CA LYS A 30 5.88 9.78 -1.00
C LYS A 30 4.93 8.98 -0.11
N GLU A 31 3.76 8.62 -0.63
CA GLU A 31 2.77 7.83 0.11
C GLU A 31 3.31 6.43 0.47
N TYR A 32 4.10 5.82 -0.41
CA TYR A 32 4.78 4.56 -0.14
C TYR A 32 5.86 4.70 0.95
N GLU A 33 6.72 5.72 0.88
CA GLU A 33 7.79 5.92 1.85
C GLU A 33 7.23 6.07 3.27
N GLU A 34 6.22 6.94 3.44
CA GLU A 34 5.53 7.14 4.72
C GLU A 34 4.89 5.83 5.23
N LEU A 35 4.23 5.08 4.34
CA LEU A 35 3.60 3.80 4.72
C LEU A 35 4.65 2.74 5.10
N ASN A 36 5.76 2.67 4.37
CA ASN A 36 6.83 1.73 4.60
C ASN A 36 7.55 2.01 5.92
N GLU A 37 7.78 3.28 6.28
CA GLU A 37 8.32 3.67 7.58
C GLU A 37 7.43 3.20 8.75
N LEU A 38 6.10 3.39 8.63
CA LEU A 38 5.14 2.90 9.62
C LEU A 38 5.18 1.36 9.74
N TYR A 39 5.27 0.67 8.62
CA TYR A 39 5.36 -0.80 8.59
C TYR A 39 6.66 -1.31 9.22
N LEU A 40 7.80 -0.67 8.94
CA LEU A 40 9.08 -1.02 9.56
C LEU A 40 9.05 -0.81 11.09
N SER A 41 8.40 0.27 11.53
CA SER A 41 8.21 0.56 12.96
C SER A 41 7.38 -0.53 13.64
N LEU A 42 6.29 -0.98 13.01
CA LEU A 42 5.49 -2.11 13.48
C LEU A 42 6.33 -3.41 13.54
N ALA A 43 7.11 -3.70 12.50
CA ALA A 43 7.94 -4.90 12.44
C ALA A 43 9.00 -4.94 13.57
N ASN A 44 9.58 -3.77 13.89
CA ASN A 44 10.53 -3.62 14.99
C ASN A 44 9.88 -3.89 16.36
N LEU A 45 8.68 -3.37 16.59
CA LEU A 45 7.92 -3.63 17.83
C LEU A 45 7.53 -5.11 17.99
N ILE A 46 7.10 -5.76 16.90
CA ILE A 46 6.81 -7.20 16.93
C ILE A 46 8.07 -8.00 17.28
N SER A 47 9.21 -7.60 16.72
CA SER A 47 10.49 -8.27 16.96
C SER A 47 10.97 -8.08 18.41
N SER A 48 10.84 -6.87 18.97
CA SER A 48 11.19 -6.61 20.37
C SER A 48 10.30 -7.37 21.35
N LYS A 49 8.98 -7.49 21.06
CA LYS A 49 8.04 -8.31 21.85
C LYS A 49 8.49 -9.78 21.87
N LYS A 50 8.84 -10.36 20.72
CA LYS A 50 9.28 -11.77 20.63
C LYS A 50 10.54 -12.05 21.46
N ASN A 51 11.51 -11.14 21.45
CA ASN A 51 12.74 -11.31 22.23
C ASN A 51 12.47 -11.29 23.74
N ASN A 52 11.62 -10.35 24.21
CA ASN A 52 11.28 -10.19 25.62
C ASN A 52 10.39 -11.32 26.18
N GLN A 53 9.57 -11.94 25.33
CA GLN A 53 8.68 -13.05 25.72
C GLN A 53 9.44 -14.33 26.08
N SER A 54 10.67 -14.51 25.59
CA SER A 54 11.52 -15.65 25.98
C SER A 54 12.09 -15.53 27.41
N LEU A 55 12.02 -14.34 28.01
CA LEU A 55 12.77 -13.99 29.23
C LEU A 55 11.91 -13.72 30.48
N ASN A 56 10.57 -13.58 30.39
CA ASN A 56 9.79 -13.27 31.60
C ASN A 56 8.30 -13.65 31.57
N SER A 57 7.84 -14.24 32.68
CA SER A 57 6.46 -14.70 32.96
C SER A 57 5.60 -13.69 33.74
N ASN A 58 5.84 -12.37 33.62
CA ASN A 58 5.10 -11.36 34.41
C ASN A 58 3.98 -10.69 33.59
N SER A 59 2.74 -10.90 34.03
CA SER A 59 1.50 -10.76 33.25
C SER A 59 0.87 -9.36 33.14
N ASN A 60 1.60 -8.26 33.40
CA ASN A 60 1.05 -6.89 33.26
C ASN A 60 1.73 -6.04 32.17
N LEU A 61 2.94 -6.38 31.74
CA LEU A 61 3.68 -5.67 30.68
C LEU A 61 3.32 -6.16 29.27
N ASN A 62 2.78 -7.38 29.15
CA ASN A 62 2.47 -7.99 27.86
C ASN A 62 1.23 -7.39 27.17
N ASP A 63 0.28 -6.87 27.96
CA ASP A 63 -0.99 -6.33 27.46
C ASP A 63 -0.82 -4.92 26.83
N ILE A 64 0.05 -4.08 27.40
CA ILE A 64 0.30 -2.71 26.90
C ILE A 64 0.95 -2.75 25.51
N ASN A 65 1.89 -3.67 25.29
CA ASN A 65 2.56 -3.82 24.00
C ASN A 65 1.64 -4.40 22.91
N GLU A 66 0.63 -5.19 23.29
CA GLU A 66 -0.34 -5.75 22.32
C GLU A 66 -1.31 -4.69 21.82
N GLU A 67 -1.78 -3.82 22.71
CA GLU A 67 -2.65 -2.71 22.35
C GLU A 67 -1.95 -1.72 21.41
N GLU A 68 -0.69 -1.36 21.69
CA GLU A 68 0.11 -0.49 20.81
C GLU A 68 0.29 -1.08 19.40
N ILE A 69 0.63 -2.37 19.31
CA ILE A 69 0.74 -3.10 18.04
C ILE A 69 -0.59 -3.07 17.28
N ASN A 70 -1.71 -3.31 17.95
CA ASN A 70 -3.04 -3.29 17.33
C ASN A 70 -3.43 -1.88 16.85
N GLN A 71 -3.11 -0.84 17.62
CA GLN A 71 -3.34 0.55 17.22
C GLN A 71 -2.54 0.91 15.97
N MET A 72 -1.25 0.55 15.92
CA MET A 72 -0.42 0.78 14.73
C MET A 72 -0.91 0.00 13.51
N LEU A 73 -1.36 -1.24 13.70
CA LEU A 73 -1.97 -2.05 12.64
C LEU A 73 -3.20 -1.35 12.05
N ASN A 74 -4.07 -0.82 12.92
CA ASN A 74 -5.26 -0.08 12.49
C ASN A 74 -4.90 1.20 11.72
N VAL A 75 -3.89 1.94 12.17
CA VAL A 75 -3.39 3.14 11.47
C VAL A 75 -2.87 2.77 10.08
N LEU A 76 -2.10 1.69 9.96
CA LEU A 76 -1.59 1.19 8.68
C LEU A 76 -2.72 0.83 7.71
N ILE A 77 -3.73 0.08 8.19
CA ILE A 77 -4.89 -0.30 7.37
C ILE A 77 -5.63 0.95 6.88
N GLN A 78 -5.91 1.91 7.76
CA GLN A 78 -6.57 3.16 7.38
C GLN A 78 -5.76 3.98 6.37
N ARG A 79 -4.43 3.98 6.50
CA ARG A 79 -3.55 4.69 5.55
C ARG A 79 -3.60 4.02 4.18
N ILE A 80 -3.56 2.68 4.14
CA ILE A 80 -3.69 1.89 2.92
C ILE A 80 -5.04 2.14 2.24
N ASP A 81 -6.15 2.12 2.98
CA ASP A 81 -7.49 2.36 2.43
C ASP A 81 -7.61 3.73 1.79
N LYS A 82 -7.02 4.76 2.42
CA LYS A 82 -6.95 6.12 1.85
C LYS A 82 -6.17 6.14 0.54
N ILE A 83 -5.02 5.47 0.48
CA ILE A 83 -4.19 5.40 -0.74
C ILE A 83 -4.93 4.63 -1.85
N LYS A 84 -5.53 3.48 -1.52
CA LYS A 84 -6.33 2.67 -2.46
C LYS A 84 -7.47 3.49 -3.05
N THR A 85 -8.23 4.20 -2.22
CA THR A 85 -9.33 5.06 -2.68
C THR A 85 -8.84 6.16 -3.62
N LYS A 86 -7.70 6.79 -3.32
CA LYS A 86 -7.09 7.80 -4.22
C LYS A 86 -6.76 7.19 -5.58
N ILE A 87 -6.13 6.01 -5.61
CA ILE A 87 -5.75 5.32 -6.85
C ILE A 87 -7.00 4.88 -7.65
N GLU A 88 -8.03 4.39 -6.97
CA GLU A 88 -9.28 4.03 -7.64
C GLU A 88 -10.00 5.24 -8.22
N ASN A 89 -9.96 6.41 -7.59
CA ASN A 89 -10.54 7.64 -8.13
C ASN A 89 -9.83 8.12 -9.41
N LEU A 90 -8.59 7.69 -9.66
CA LEU A 90 -7.87 7.94 -10.92
C LEU A 90 -8.45 7.16 -12.10
N LYS A 91 -9.35 6.17 -11.87
CA LYS A 91 -10.14 5.51 -12.92
C LYS A 91 -10.85 6.50 -13.85
N ASN A 92 -11.17 7.69 -13.34
CA ASN A 92 -11.82 8.77 -14.10
C ASN A 92 -10.86 9.49 -15.08
N LEU A 93 -9.55 9.21 -15.04
CA LEU A 93 -8.53 9.74 -15.95
C LEU A 93 -8.08 8.63 -16.90
N ASN A 94 -8.78 8.50 -18.04
CA ASN A 94 -8.63 7.39 -19.01
C ASN A 94 -7.18 6.95 -19.29
N PHE A 95 -6.23 7.88 -19.41
CA PHE A 95 -4.85 7.53 -19.77
C PHE A 95 -4.10 6.70 -18.72
N PHE A 96 -4.23 7.02 -17.42
CA PHE A 96 -3.46 6.34 -16.37
C PHE A 96 -4.09 5.00 -15.99
N TYR A 97 -5.42 4.93 -16.02
CA TYR A 97 -6.12 3.71 -15.66
C TYR A 97 -5.85 2.59 -16.68
N ASP A 98 -5.82 2.89 -17.97
CA ASP A 98 -5.51 1.90 -19.02
C ASP A 98 -4.14 1.24 -18.80
N ILE A 99 -3.16 2.00 -18.28
CA ILE A 99 -1.82 1.51 -17.97
C ILE A 99 -1.83 0.68 -16.67
N LEU A 100 -2.53 1.15 -15.64
CA LEU A 100 -2.54 0.52 -14.32
C LEU A 100 -3.48 -0.69 -14.23
N GLN A 101 -4.44 -0.83 -15.14
CA GLN A 101 -5.52 -1.82 -15.04
C GLN A 101 -5.00 -3.26 -14.91
N ALA A 102 -4.02 -3.66 -15.71
CA ALA A 102 -3.44 -5.00 -15.63
C ALA A 102 -2.83 -5.28 -14.25
N THR A 103 -2.06 -4.34 -13.71
CA THR A 103 -1.45 -4.42 -12.38
C THR A 103 -2.50 -4.45 -11.26
N LEU A 104 -3.55 -3.64 -11.38
CA LEU A 104 -4.68 -3.62 -10.43
C LEU A 104 -5.42 -4.96 -10.39
N ILE A 105 -5.70 -5.55 -11.56
CA ILE A 105 -6.36 -6.86 -11.63
C ILE A 105 -5.47 -7.94 -11.00
N GLN A 106 -4.19 -7.96 -11.33
CA GLN A 106 -3.25 -8.94 -10.76
C GLN A 106 -3.17 -8.81 -9.23
N PHE A 107 -3.17 -7.58 -8.73
CA PHE A 107 -3.19 -7.29 -7.30
C PHE A 107 -4.46 -7.81 -6.60
N GLU A 108 -5.65 -7.54 -7.15
CA GLU A 108 -6.91 -8.03 -6.57
C GLU A 108 -6.99 -9.56 -6.55
N LEU A 109 -6.43 -10.24 -7.57
CA LEU A 109 -6.30 -11.69 -7.57
C LEU A 109 -5.39 -12.20 -6.43
N ASN A 110 -4.31 -11.49 -6.12
CA ASN A 110 -3.45 -11.81 -4.98
C ASN A 110 -4.21 -11.63 -3.65
N LEU A 111 -4.98 -10.56 -3.50
CA LEU A 111 -5.79 -10.32 -2.31
C LEU A 111 -6.87 -11.38 -2.11
N ALA A 112 -7.51 -11.85 -3.18
CA ALA A 112 -8.52 -12.91 -3.11
C ALA A 112 -7.99 -14.16 -2.38
N ARG A 113 -6.72 -14.52 -2.60
CA ARG A 113 -6.07 -15.65 -1.91
C ARG A 113 -5.98 -15.43 -0.41
N ILE A 114 -5.68 -14.20 0.01
CA ILE A 114 -5.61 -13.81 1.43
C ILE A 114 -7.02 -13.87 2.03
N TYR A 115 -8.03 -13.30 1.36
CA TYR A 115 -9.39 -13.22 1.89
C TYR A 115 -10.01 -14.59 2.17
N VAL A 116 -9.72 -15.59 1.34
CA VAL A 116 -10.18 -16.99 1.51
C VAL A 116 -9.58 -17.67 2.74
N LEU A 117 -8.43 -17.21 3.25
CA LEU A 117 -7.82 -17.76 4.47
C LEU A 117 -8.78 -17.57 5.66
N LYS A 118 -9.24 -18.68 6.25
CA LYS A 118 -10.09 -18.66 7.44
C LYS A 118 -9.22 -18.49 8.68
N ALA A 119 -9.33 -17.34 9.35
CA ALA A 119 -8.72 -17.13 10.66
C ALA A 119 -9.53 -17.90 11.71
N LYS A 120 -8.88 -18.80 12.45
CA LYS A 120 -9.51 -19.56 13.55
C LYS A 120 -9.19 -18.95 14.90
N THR A 121 -8.03 -18.32 15.02
CA THR A 121 -7.54 -17.66 16.23
C THR A 121 -7.36 -16.16 16.01
N LYS A 122 -7.22 -15.40 17.11
CA LYS A 122 -6.85 -13.97 17.05
C LYS A 122 -5.49 -13.77 16.37
N GLU A 123 -4.54 -14.66 16.64
CA GLU A 123 -3.21 -14.64 16.02
C GLU A 123 -3.27 -14.89 14.51
N ASP A 124 -4.13 -15.80 14.04
CA ASP A 124 -4.35 -16.01 12.59
C ASP A 124 -4.89 -14.75 11.93
N SER A 125 -5.83 -14.06 12.58
CA SER A 125 -6.40 -12.81 12.07
C SER A 125 -5.34 -11.72 11.98
N PHE A 126 -4.48 -11.62 13.00
CA PHE A 126 -3.36 -10.69 13.01
C PHE A 126 -2.36 -10.98 11.88
N ASN A 127 -1.94 -12.25 11.73
CA ASN A 127 -1.03 -12.67 10.67
C ASN A 127 -1.62 -12.43 9.28
N LYS A 128 -2.93 -12.67 9.11
CA LYS A 128 -3.64 -12.35 7.87
C LYS A 128 -3.57 -10.85 7.54
N SER A 129 -3.76 -9.99 8.54
CA SER A 129 -3.61 -8.53 8.36
C SER A 129 -2.19 -8.12 7.98
N LEU A 130 -1.16 -8.75 8.57
CA LEU A 130 0.24 -8.47 8.19
C LEU A 130 0.53 -8.85 6.73
N ILE A 131 0.05 -10.02 6.30
CA ILE A 131 0.20 -10.46 4.90
C ILE A 131 -0.54 -9.48 3.97
N TRP A 132 -1.75 -9.06 4.35
CA TRP A 132 -2.54 -8.09 3.60
C TRP A 132 -1.80 -6.75 3.45
N ILE A 133 -1.22 -6.21 4.53
CA ILE A 133 -0.43 -4.96 4.50
C ILE A 133 0.79 -5.10 3.59
N LYS A 134 1.51 -6.22 3.70
CA LYS A 134 2.70 -6.48 2.88
C LYS A 134 2.37 -6.51 1.39
N GLU A 135 1.28 -7.17 1.00
CA GLU A 135 0.84 -7.22 -0.41
C GLU A 135 0.47 -5.83 -0.94
N HIS A 136 -0.14 -4.97 -0.11
CA HIS A 136 -0.43 -3.57 -0.49
C HIS A 136 0.85 -2.75 -0.65
N LEU A 137 1.85 -2.94 0.21
CA LEU A 137 3.15 -2.28 0.09
C LEU A 137 3.85 -2.65 -1.22
N GLU A 138 3.91 -3.94 -1.56
CA GLU A 138 4.51 -4.41 -2.81
C GLU A 138 3.74 -3.89 -4.04
N TRP A 139 2.41 -3.83 -3.96
CA TRP A 139 1.60 -3.25 -5.02
C TRP A 139 1.88 -1.75 -5.22
N LEU A 140 1.97 -0.96 -4.14
CA LEU A 140 2.35 0.44 -4.23
C LEU A 140 3.75 0.62 -4.80
N LYS A 141 4.68 -0.25 -4.41
CA LYS A 141 6.03 -0.30 -4.96
C LYS A 141 6.04 -0.52 -6.47
N MET A 142 5.20 -1.42 -6.99
CA MET A 142 5.05 -1.64 -8.43
C MET A 142 4.47 -0.42 -9.17
N ILE A 143 3.70 0.43 -8.50
CA ILE A 143 3.08 1.59 -9.14
C ILE A 143 4.08 2.73 -9.35
N TYR A 144 4.94 3.01 -8.36
CA TYR A 144 5.88 4.13 -8.47
C TYR A 144 7.25 3.74 -9.03
N ALA A 145 7.66 2.46 -8.95
CA ALA A 145 8.95 1.97 -9.47
C ALA A 145 9.09 2.22 -10.98
#